data_AF-A0A7X8C458-F1
#
_entry.id   AF-A0A7X8C458-F1
#
_cell.length_a   1.000
_cell.length_b   1.000
_cell.length_c   1.000
_cell.angle_alpha   90.00
_cell.angle_beta   90.00
_cell.angle_gamma   90.00
#
_symmetry.space_group_name_H-M   'P 1'
#
loop_
_entity.id
_entity.type
_entity.pdbx_description
1 polymer ?
#
loop_
_entity_poly.entity_id
_entity_poly.type
_entity_poly.pdbx_seq_one_letter_code
_entity_poly.pdbx_strand_id
1 'polypeptide(L)'
;MFSLEGKLYRGLAVLWHLIYVNVLVMIFSLPIITIGAALTAGINVIEPSGGNIFYRFFESFKKNWLVSLPILVINFISVYFYFMFDMTMLETPLKMLYYVFIIFLLNFNVNCYVILSKVQNIKIFDMFRYGFMLTVISIAKTIWIPVVWVLLVLYAYPYLGLILNLMLVSLPLYVHIKMNLKEVKIIKDYLSNIGKEG
;
A
#
# COMPACT_ATOMS: atom_id res chain seq x y z
N MET A 1 -16.82 3.71 -30.51
CA MET A 1 -15.61 3.67 -29.67
C MET A 1 -15.76 4.45 -28.35
N PHE A 2 -16.72 5.37 -28.20
CA PHE A 2 -17.06 6.07 -26.96
C PHE A 2 -18.46 5.70 -26.42
N SER A 3 -18.75 4.40 -26.24
CA SER A 3 -19.96 4.02 -25.50
C SER A 3 -19.64 4.01 -23.99
N LEU A 4 -20.62 4.40 -23.16
CA LEU A 4 -20.53 4.38 -21.69
C LEU A 4 -20.27 2.97 -21.11
N GLU A 5 -20.38 1.92 -21.93
CA GLU A 5 -20.07 0.53 -21.56
C GLU A 5 -18.73 0.01 -22.11
N GLY A 6 -18.01 0.86 -22.86
CA GLY A 6 -16.75 0.53 -23.50
C GLY A 6 -15.64 0.17 -22.50
N LYS A 7 -14.73 -0.72 -22.89
CA LYS A 7 -13.53 -1.06 -22.10
C LYS A 7 -12.68 0.18 -21.77
N LEU A 8 -12.64 1.16 -22.70
CA LEU A 8 -11.94 2.43 -22.51
C LEU A 8 -12.57 3.29 -21.42
N TYR A 9 -13.90 3.43 -21.40
CA TYR A 9 -14.62 4.18 -20.37
C TYR A 9 -14.38 3.59 -18.98
N ARG A 10 -14.44 2.26 -18.85
CA ARG A 10 -14.10 1.57 -17.60
C ARG A 10 -12.66 1.82 -17.16
N GLY A 11 -11.71 1.82 -18.09
CA GLY A 11 -10.32 2.18 -17.80
C GLY A 11 -10.17 3.62 -17.30
N LEU A 12 -10.77 4.57 -18.00
CA LEU A 12 -10.78 6.00 -17.62
C LEU A 12 -11.45 6.23 -16.26
N ALA A 13 -12.54 5.53 -15.96
CA ALA A 13 -13.21 5.62 -14.68
C ALA A 13 -12.32 5.11 -13.53
N VAL A 14 -11.59 4.01 -13.74
CA VAL A 14 -10.61 3.52 -12.77
C VAL A 14 -9.46 4.51 -12.61
N LEU A 15 -8.93 5.06 -13.71
CA LEU A 15 -7.88 6.07 -13.66
C LEU A 15 -8.31 7.30 -12.85
N TRP A 16 -9.51 7.84 -13.14
CA TRP A 16 -10.07 8.96 -12.40
C TRP A 16 -10.24 8.64 -10.90
N HIS A 17 -10.75 7.46 -10.58
CA HIS A 17 -10.89 6.99 -9.20
C HIS A 17 -9.54 6.96 -8.48
N LEU A 18 -8.50 6.41 -9.12
CA LEU A 18 -7.16 6.34 -8.54
C LEU A 18 -6.56 7.74 -8.32
N ILE A 19 -6.72 8.66 -9.27
CA ILE A 19 -6.28 10.05 -9.13
C ILE A 19 -6.97 10.69 -7.93
N TYR A 20 -8.29 10.52 -7.80
CA TYR A 20 -9.05 11.09 -6.68
C TYR A 20 -8.57 10.54 -5.34
N VAL A 21 -8.36 9.23 -5.23
CA VAL A 21 -7.81 8.59 -4.02
C VAL A 21 -6.40 9.12 -3.72
N ASN A 22 -5.53 9.26 -4.72
CA ASN A 22 -4.17 9.75 -4.53
C ASN A 22 -4.15 11.20 -4.05
N VAL A 23 -5.03 12.06 -4.56
CA VAL A 23 -5.18 13.45 -4.10
C VAL A 23 -5.61 13.49 -2.63
N LEU A 24 -6.57 12.66 -2.22
CA LEU A 24 -6.97 12.55 -0.81
C LEU A 24 -5.81 12.09 0.07
N VAL A 25 -5.09 11.04 -0.35
CA VAL A 25 -3.91 10.54 0.37
C VAL A 25 -2.87 11.67 0.50
N MET A 26 -2.54 12.38 -0.58
CA MET A 26 -1.55 13.47 -0.57
C MET A 26 -1.93 14.60 0.39
N ILE A 27 -3.16 15.13 0.29
CA ILE A 27 -3.63 16.23 1.14
C ILE A 27 -3.62 15.81 2.62
N PHE A 28 -4.16 14.63 2.91
CA PHE A 28 -4.23 14.16 4.30
C PHE A 28 -2.88 13.70 4.83
N SER A 29 -1.90 13.41 3.98
CA SER A 29 -0.52 13.04 4.33
C SER A 29 0.43 14.23 4.56
N LEU A 30 -0.04 15.47 4.39
CA LEU A 30 0.79 16.68 4.52
C LEU A 30 1.52 16.75 5.87
N PRO A 31 0.88 16.50 7.03
CA PRO A 31 1.62 16.31 8.25
C PRO A 31 2.19 14.88 8.27
N ILE A 32 3.51 14.74 8.45
CA ILE A 32 4.20 13.45 8.32
C ILE A 32 3.60 12.34 9.21
N ILE A 33 3.12 12.69 10.40
CA ILE A 33 2.51 11.77 11.37
C ILE A 33 1.20 11.12 10.87
N THR A 34 0.58 11.67 9.83
CA THR A 34 -0.72 11.22 9.30
C THR A 34 -0.58 10.24 8.14
N ILE A 35 0.65 10.09 7.60
CA ILE A 35 0.93 9.31 6.39
C ILE A 35 0.36 7.90 6.54
N GLY A 36 0.58 7.26 7.70
CA GLY A 36 0.09 5.91 7.97
C GLY A 36 -1.45 5.81 7.90
N ALA A 37 -2.15 6.81 8.46
CA ALA A 37 -3.61 6.86 8.48
C ALA A 37 -4.17 7.15 7.08
N ALA A 38 -3.54 8.08 6.35
CA ALA A 38 -3.90 8.43 4.97
C ALA A 38 -3.72 7.24 4.03
N LEU A 39 -2.60 6.51 4.13
CA LEU A 39 -2.34 5.29 3.35
C LEU A 39 -3.37 4.21 3.65
N THR A 40 -3.67 3.96 4.93
CA THR A 40 -4.66 2.96 5.33
C THR A 40 -6.05 3.30 4.80
N ALA A 41 -6.46 4.57 4.92
CA ALA A 41 -7.73 5.06 4.39
C ALA A 41 -7.78 4.96 2.86
N GLY A 42 -6.69 5.31 2.18
CA GLY A 42 -6.53 5.18 0.74
C GLY A 42 -6.71 3.74 0.28
N ILE A 43 -6.02 2.79 0.91
CA ILE A 43 -6.16 1.34 0.66
C ILE A 43 -7.60 0.87 0.86
N ASN A 44 -8.31 1.39 1.86
CA ASN A 44 -9.69 1.01 2.13
C ASN A 44 -10.66 1.45 1.02
N VAL A 45 -10.38 2.58 0.34
CA VAL A 45 -11.24 3.13 -0.73
C VAL A 45 -10.67 2.98 -2.14
N ILE A 46 -9.52 2.32 -2.30
CA ILE A 46 -8.81 2.21 -3.58
C ILE A 46 -9.58 1.38 -4.62
N GLU A 47 -10.39 0.43 -4.15
CA GLU A 47 -11.33 -0.29 -4.98
C GLU A 47 -12.63 0.52 -5.08
N PRO A 48 -13.11 0.80 -6.31
CA PRO A 48 -14.38 1.51 -6.49
C PRO A 48 -15.49 0.72 -5.82
N SER A 49 -16.16 1.32 -4.85
CA SER A 49 -17.38 0.77 -4.26
C SER A 49 -18.39 1.90 -4.08
N GLY A 50 -19.66 1.54 -4.02
CA GLY A 50 -20.75 2.51 -3.92
C GLY A 50 -20.61 3.47 -2.72
N GLY A 51 -21.21 4.65 -2.86
CA GLY A 51 -21.19 5.72 -1.85
C GLY A 51 -20.13 6.79 -2.09
N ASN A 52 -20.15 7.82 -1.23
CA ASN A 52 -19.21 8.94 -1.36
C ASN A 52 -17.81 8.53 -0.86
N ILE A 53 -16.84 8.54 -1.78
CA ILE A 53 -15.45 8.15 -1.54
C ILE A 53 -14.81 8.99 -0.41
N PHE A 54 -15.10 10.30 -0.38
CA PHE A 54 -14.54 11.20 0.64
C PHE A 54 -14.98 10.80 2.05
N TYR A 55 -16.28 10.54 2.23
CA TYR A 55 -16.83 10.17 3.53
C TYR A 55 -16.19 8.88 4.05
N ARG A 56 -16.11 7.85 3.20
CA ARG A 56 -15.49 6.55 3.54
C ARG A 56 -14.00 6.68 3.84
N PHE A 57 -13.30 7.51 3.08
CA PHE A 57 -11.88 7.81 3.31
C PHE A 57 -11.70 8.48 4.68
N PHE A 58 -12.46 9.54 4.95
CA PHE A 58 -12.35 10.33 6.18
C PHE A 58 -12.73 9.53 7.44
N GLU A 59 -13.76 8.70 7.35
CA GLU A 59 -14.16 7.78 8.42
C GLU A 59 -13.03 6.78 8.73
N SER A 60 -12.46 6.16 7.69
CA SER A 60 -11.35 5.21 7.83
C SER A 60 -10.09 5.89 8.37
N PHE A 61 -9.81 7.12 7.93
CA PHE A 61 -8.68 7.92 8.39
C PHE A 61 -8.75 8.21 9.89
N LYS A 62 -9.89 8.69 10.37
CA LYS A 62 -10.11 8.97 11.80
C LYS A 62 -9.95 7.73 12.65
N LYS A 63 -10.51 6.60 12.20
CA LYS A 63 -10.45 5.33 12.92
C LYS A 63 -9.02 4.80 13.05
N ASN A 64 -8.21 4.97 12.02
CA ASN A 64 -6.87 4.38 11.93
C ASN A 64 -5.73 5.33 12.31
N TRP A 65 -6.04 6.57 12.69
CA TRP A 65 -5.02 7.58 13.02
C TRP A 65 -3.98 7.08 14.02
N LEU A 66 -4.41 6.73 15.24
CA LEU A 66 -3.50 6.29 16.30
C LEU A 66 -2.93 4.89 16.04
N VAL A 67 -3.74 3.98 15.48
CA VAL A 67 -3.35 2.58 15.25
C VAL A 67 -2.29 2.46 14.15
N SER A 68 -2.22 3.43 13.23
CA SER A 68 -1.23 3.44 12.15
C SER A 68 0.15 3.96 12.56
N LEU A 69 0.27 4.64 13.70
CA LEU A 69 1.54 5.23 14.16
C LEU A 69 2.67 4.20 14.35
N PRO A 70 2.44 3.01 14.95
CA PRO A 70 3.48 1.99 15.04
C PRO A 70 4.01 1.54 13.66
N ILE A 71 3.13 1.42 12.65
CA ILE A 71 3.56 1.07 11.28
C ILE A 71 4.43 2.20 10.70
N LEU A 72 4.08 3.45 10.98
CA LEU A 72 4.86 4.61 10.54
C LEU A 72 6.29 4.58 11.12
N VAL A 73 6.44 4.22 12.39
CA VAL A 73 7.76 4.04 13.03
C VAL A 73 8.57 2.95 12.32
N ILE A 74 7.95 1.80 11.98
CA ILE A 74 8.64 0.73 11.23
C ILE A 74 9.04 1.19 9.82
N ASN A 75 8.25 2.05 9.16
CA ASN A 75 8.66 2.64 7.88
C ASN A 75 9.91 3.50 8.02
N PHE A 76 9.98 4.36 9.04
CA PHE A 76 11.19 5.15 9.30
C PHE A 76 12.42 4.27 9.59
N ILE A 77 12.24 3.21 10.37
CA ILE A 77 13.30 2.22 10.62
C ILE A 77 13.73 1.56 9.30
N SER A 78 12.78 1.17 8.44
CA SER A 78 13.07 0.54 7.15
C SER A 78 13.85 1.48 6.21
N VAL A 79 13.49 2.77 6.18
CA VAL A 79 14.21 3.81 5.43
C VAL A 79 15.60 4.06 6.02
N TYR A 80 15.73 4.07 7.34
CA TYR A 80 17.03 4.18 8.00
C TYR A 80 17.95 3.00 7.65
N PHE A 81 17.43 1.76 7.66
CA PHE A 81 18.16 0.58 7.19
C PHE A 81 18.56 0.70 5.72
N TYR A 82 17.73 1.32 4.88
CA TYR A 82 18.06 1.65 3.49
C TYR A 82 19.34 2.49 3.39
N PHE A 83 19.34 3.65 4.04
CA PHE A 83 20.46 4.59 3.97
C PHE A 83 21.73 4.07 4.64
N MET A 84 21.62 3.43 5.80
CA MET A 84 22.78 2.92 6.53
C MET A 84 23.60 1.94 5.70
N PHE A 85 22.94 1.09 4.92
CA PHE A 85 23.59 0.05 4.12
C PHE A 85 24.03 0.53 2.74
N ASP A 86 23.42 1.57 2.17
CA ASP A 86 23.96 2.19 0.95
C ASP A 86 25.32 2.85 1.20
N MET A 87 25.52 3.35 2.42
CA MET A 87 26.78 3.96 2.87
C MET A 87 27.87 2.93 3.21
N THR A 88 27.54 1.64 3.37
CA THR A 88 28.53 0.60 3.67
C THR A 88 29.15 0.04 2.39
N MET A 89 30.48 -0.08 2.37
CA MET A 89 31.24 -0.69 1.27
C MET A 89 31.17 -2.22 1.34
N LEU A 90 29.97 -2.78 1.19
CA LEU A 90 29.75 -4.22 1.19
C LEU A 90 30.25 -4.87 -0.11
N GLU A 91 30.71 -6.11 0.00
CA GLU A 91 31.01 -6.94 -1.16
C GLU A 91 29.77 -7.17 -2.03
N THR A 92 29.99 -7.40 -3.32
CA THR A 92 28.95 -7.58 -4.34
C THR A 92 27.87 -8.63 -4.01
N PRO A 93 28.16 -9.83 -3.46
CA PRO A 93 27.12 -10.80 -3.13
C PRO A 93 26.25 -10.37 -1.93
N LEU A 94 26.85 -9.75 -0.92
CA LEU A 94 26.11 -9.27 0.27
C LEU A 94 25.18 -8.11 -0.10
N LYS A 95 25.60 -7.25 -1.03
CA LYS A 95 24.78 -6.15 -1.55
C LYS A 95 23.53 -6.65 -2.28
N MET A 96 23.61 -7.75 -3.03
CA MET A 96 22.44 -8.35 -3.69
C MET A 96 21.42 -8.91 -2.68
N LEU A 97 21.89 -9.66 -1.68
CA LEU A 97 21.03 -10.19 -0.62
C LEU A 97 20.29 -9.05 0.11
N TYR A 98 21.01 -7.96 0.34
CA TYR A 98 20.46 -6.77 0.97
C TYR A 98 19.32 -6.11 0.15
N TYR A 99 19.46 -5.97 -1.17
CA TYR A 99 18.37 -5.44 -2.00
C TYR A 99 17.12 -6.32 -1.96
N VAL A 100 17.28 -7.64 -1.95
CA VAL A 100 16.16 -8.58 -1.78
C VAL A 100 15.47 -8.36 -0.42
N PHE A 101 16.26 -8.14 0.64
CA PHE A 101 15.74 -7.85 1.97
C PHE A 101 14.99 -6.50 2.04
N ILE A 102 15.47 -5.46 1.36
CA ILE A 102 14.77 -4.17 1.27
C ILE A 102 13.45 -4.30 0.53
N ILE A 103 13.41 -5.04 -0.58
CA ILE A 103 12.15 -5.29 -1.30
C ILE A 103 11.18 -6.08 -0.40
N PHE A 104 11.67 -7.05 0.37
CA PHE A 104 10.90 -7.76 1.37
C PHE A 104 10.30 -6.78 2.41
N LEU A 105 11.13 -5.91 2.99
CA LEU A 105 10.69 -4.92 3.99
C LEU A 105 9.66 -3.95 3.42
N LEU A 106 9.84 -3.47 2.19
CA LEU A 106 8.85 -2.61 1.53
C LEU A 106 7.49 -3.31 1.39
N ASN A 107 7.49 -4.57 0.93
CA ASN A 107 6.27 -5.37 0.83
C ASN A 107 5.63 -5.62 2.20
N PHE A 108 6.44 -5.89 3.21
CA PHE A 108 5.96 -6.06 4.58
C PHE A 108 5.27 -4.80 5.11
N ASN A 109 5.86 -3.62 4.93
CA ASN A 109 5.25 -2.36 5.34
C ASN A 109 3.90 -2.13 4.66
N VAL A 110 3.81 -2.35 3.33
CA VAL A 110 2.54 -2.23 2.59
C VAL A 110 1.50 -3.22 3.11
N ASN A 111 1.89 -4.48 3.33
CA ASN A 111 0.97 -5.52 3.81
C ASN A 111 0.43 -5.25 5.22
N CYS A 112 1.23 -4.64 6.11
CA CYS A 112 0.75 -4.18 7.41
C CYS A 112 -0.40 -3.16 7.27
N TYR A 113 -0.27 -2.19 6.35
CA TYR A 113 -1.35 -1.23 6.06
C TYR A 113 -2.57 -1.92 5.42
N VAL A 114 -2.37 -2.94 4.58
CA VAL A 114 -3.47 -3.73 4.01
C VAL A 114 -4.27 -4.42 5.12
N ILE A 115 -3.61 -5.13 6.04
CA ILE A 115 -4.29 -5.79 7.16
C ILE A 115 -5.05 -4.77 8.01
N LEU A 116 -4.41 -3.65 8.36
CA LEU A 116 -5.05 -2.59 9.15
C LEU A 116 -6.29 -2.00 8.45
N SER A 117 -6.27 -1.89 7.13
CA SER A 117 -7.43 -1.38 6.37
C SER A 117 -8.62 -2.35 6.36
N LYS A 118 -8.37 -3.66 6.45
CA LYS A 118 -9.40 -4.70 6.25
C LYS A 118 -9.93 -5.28 7.56
N VAL A 119 -9.19 -5.14 8.66
CA VAL A 119 -9.52 -5.71 9.97
C VAL A 119 -9.63 -4.58 10.98
N GLN A 120 -10.81 -4.49 11.61
CA GLN A 120 -11.07 -3.47 12.63
C GLN A 120 -10.56 -3.95 14.00
N ASN A 121 -10.06 -3.02 14.81
CA ASN A 121 -9.65 -3.26 16.21
C ASN A 121 -8.61 -4.38 16.40
N ILE A 122 -7.69 -4.54 15.43
CA ILE A 122 -6.59 -5.49 15.56
C ILE A 122 -5.57 -5.02 16.59
N LYS A 123 -5.04 -5.95 17.40
CA LYS A 123 -3.91 -5.65 18.29
C LYS A 123 -2.66 -5.39 17.45
N ILE A 124 -1.80 -4.49 17.93
CA ILE A 124 -0.59 -4.07 17.20
C ILE A 124 0.31 -5.27 16.84
N PHE A 125 0.50 -6.20 17.78
CA PHE A 125 1.34 -7.38 17.55
C PHE A 125 0.75 -8.32 16.49
N ASP A 126 -0.56 -8.56 16.56
CA ASP A 126 -1.28 -9.39 15.59
C ASP A 126 -1.21 -8.79 14.19
N MET A 127 -1.37 -7.47 14.07
CA MET A 127 -1.21 -6.77 12.80
C MET A 127 0.14 -7.04 12.15
N PHE A 128 1.24 -6.99 12.90
CA PHE A 128 2.57 -7.31 12.38
C PHE A 128 2.73 -8.78 12.05
N ARG A 129 2.23 -9.69 12.90
CA ARG A 129 2.28 -11.14 12.66
C ARG A 129 1.54 -11.51 11.36
N TYR A 130 0.32 -11.02 11.17
CA TYR A 130 -0.47 -11.30 9.97
C TYR A 130 0.06 -10.54 8.74
N GLY A 131 0.58 -9.32 8.92
CA GLY A 131 1.29 -8.60 7.86
C GLY A 131 2.52 -9.38 7.36
N PHE A 132 3.26 -10.02 8.27
CA PHE A 132 4.40 -10.88 7.94
C PHE A 132 3.94 -12.13 7.20
N MET A 133 2.93 -12.84 7.70
CA MET A 133 2.36 -14.01 7.03
C MET A 133 1.87 -13.68 5.61
N LEU A 134 1.13 -12.58 5.45
CA LEU A 134 0.68 -12.12 4.15
C LEU A 134 1.88 -11.86 3.22
N THR A 135 2.95 -11.28 3.73
CA THR A 135 4.17 -11.03 2.96
C THR A 135 4.83 -12.31 2.50
N VAL A 136 5.03 -13.28 3.38
CA VAL A 136 5.64 -14.57 3.02
C VAL A 136 4.81 -15.31 1.95
N ILE A 137 3.48 -15.30 2.07
CA ILE A 137 2.60 -15.96 1.11
C ILE A 137 2.57 -15.22 -0.24
N SER A 138 2.61 -13.88 -0.22
CA SER A 138 2.46 -13.05 -1.43
C SER A 138 3.78 -12.70 -2.13
N ILE A 139 4.94 -12.88 -1.50
CA ILE A 139 6.20 -12.29 -1.99
C ILE A 139 6.55 -12.71 -3.41
N ALA A 140 6.35 -14.00 -3.76
CA ALA A 140 6.62 -14.49 -5.10
C ALA A 140 5.82 -13.74 -6.18
N LYS A 141 4.63 -13.23 -5.82
CA LYS A 141 3.75 -12.49 -6.72
C LYS A 141 4.01 -10.99 -6.68
N THR A 142 4.48 -10.41 -5.58
CA THR A 142 4.54 -8.95 -5.40
C THR A 142 5.94 -8.36 -5.47
N ILE A 143 6.99 -9.19 -5.43
CA ILE A 143 8.39 -8.73 -5.39
C ILE A 143 8.78 -7.86 -6.60
N TRP A 144 8.16 -8.07 -7.76
CA TRP A 144 8.45 -7.30 -8.97
C TRP A 144 7.76 -5.95 -9.01
N ILE A 145 6.71 -5.71 -8.20
CA ILE A 145 5.92 -4.48 -8.23
C ILE A 145 6.80 -3.25 -7.94
N PRO A 146 7.62 -3.22 -6.87
CA PRO A 146 8.49 -2.07 -6.60
C PRO A 146 9.51 -1.83 -7.73
N VAL A 147 10.08 -2.90 -8.29
CA VAL A 147 11.08 -2.83 -9.36
C VAL A 147 10.48 -2.21 -10.62
N VAL A 148 9.35 -2.74 -11.08
CA VAL A 148 8.65 -2.22 -12.27
C VAL A 148 8.17 -0.79 -12.03
N TRP A 149 7.72 -0.47 -10.83
CA TRP A 149 7.27 0.87 -10.49
C TRP A 149 8.41 1.90 -10.57
N VAL A 150 9.58 1.59 -10.00
CA VAL A 150 10.75 2.46 -10.08
C VAL A 150 11.18 2.67 -11.53
N LEU A 151 11.25 1.60 -12.33
CA LEU A 151 11.61 1.70 -13.75
C LEU A 151 10.59 2.54 -14.54
N LEU A 152 9.30 2.36 -14.29
CA LEU A 152 8.23 3.12 -14.91
C LEU A 152 8.36 4.61 -14.59
N VAL A 153 8.58 4.96 -13.32
CA VAL A 153 8.77 6.34 -12.90
C VAL A 153 10.00 6.93 -13.59
N LEU A 154 11.17 6.28 -13.52
CA LEU A 154 12.41 6.81 -14.12
C LEU A 154 12.28 7.07 -15.63
N TYR A 155 11.66 6.14 -16.37
CA TYR A 155 11.54 6.24 -17.82
C TYR A 155 10.43 7.21 -18.27
N ALA A 156 9.26 7.18 -17.60
CA ALA A 156 8.09 7.93 -18.03
C ALA A 156 7.99 9.34 -17.38
N TYR A 157 8.77 9.66 -16.34
CA TYR A 157 8.75 10.97 -15.69
C TYR A 157 8.98 12.16 -16.64
N PRO A 158 9.93 12.12 -17.59
CA PRO A 158 10.14 13.23 -18.53
C PRO A 158 8.93 13.55 -19.41
N TYR A 159 8.08 12.56 -19.68
CA TYR A 159 6.95 12.68 -20.60
C TYR A 159 5.60 12.84 -19.87
N LEU A 160 5.44 12.16 -18.74
CA LEU A 160 4.16 12.01 -18.02
C LEU A 160 4.25 12.43 -16.55
N GLY A 161 5.25 13.23 -16.16
CA GLY A 161 5.54 13.56 -14.76
C GLY A 161 4.32 14.03 -13.96
N LEU A 162 3.45 14.86 -14.53
CA LEU A 162 2.23 15.33 -13.86
C LEU A 162 1.24 14.18 -13.57
N ILE A 163 0.98 13.31 -14.55
CA ILE A 163 0.08 12.17 -14.39
C ILE A 163 0.67 11.15 -13.41
N LEU A 164 1.98 10.93 -13.47
CA LEU A 164 2.68 10.04 -12.54
C LEU A 164 2.62 10.55 -11.10
N ASN A 165 2.80 11.84 -10.86
CA ASN A 165 2.64 12.43 -9.53
C ASN A 165 1.20 12.25 -9.01
N LEU A 166 0.20 12.40 -9.89
CA LEU A 166 -1.21 12.20 -9.54
C LEU A 166 -1.59 10.73 -9.26
N MET A 167 -0.73 9.77 -9.57
CA MET A 167 -0.99 8.34 -9.35
C MET A 167 0.11 7.64 -8.54
N LEU A 168 1.04 8.41 -7.97
CA LEU A 168 2.33 7.93 -7.47
C LEU A 168 2.19 6.81 -6.43
N VAL A 169 1.18 6.93 -5.56
CA VAL A 169 0.93 6.00 -4.46
C VAL A 169 -0.23 5.06 -4.78
N SER A 170 -1.30 5.58 -5.40
CA SER A 170 -2.51 4.81 -5.66
C SER A 170 -2.34 3.67 -6.67
N LEU A 171 -1.57 3.85 -7.75
CA LEU A 171 -1.45 2.84 -8.79
C LEU A 171 -0.71 1.56 -8.33
N PRO A 172 0.50 1.64 -7.74
CA PRO A 172 1.20 0.44 -7.27
C PRO A 172 0.43 -0.26 -6.15
N LEU A 173 -0.24 0.51 -5.25
CA LEU A 173 -1.09 -0.07 -4.21
C LEU A 173 -2.30 -0.81 -4.79
N TYR A 174 -2.96 -0.25 -5.80
CA TYR A 174 -4.09 -0.90 -6.46
C TYR A 174 -3.68 -2.25 -7.07
N VAL A 175 -2.53 -2.28 -7.76
CA VAL A 175 -1.97 -3.51 -8.34
C VAL A 175 -1.63 -4.52 -7.25
N HIS A 176 -0.94 -4.09 -6.20
CA HIS A 176 -0.54 -4.95 -5.07
C HIS A 176 -1.74 -5.62 -4.39
N ILE A 177 -2.77 -4.84 -4.07
CA ILE A 177 -3.99 -5.35 -3.44
C ILE A 177 -4.69 -6.32 -4.37
N LYS A 178 -4.86 -5.94 -5.66
CA LYS A 178 -5.54 -6.77 -6.66
C LYS A 178 -4.89 -8.14 -6.82
N MET A 179 -3.56 -8.20 -6.76
CA MET A 179 -2.80 -9.45 -6.84
C MET A 179 -2.93 -10.32 -5.59
N ASN A 180 -3.10 -9.70 -4.43
CA ASN A 180 -3.21 -10.37 -3.12
C ASN A 180 -4.64 -10.54 -2.63
N LEU A 181 -5.65 -10.27 -3.46
CA LEU A 181 -7.06 -10.23 -3.03
C LEU A 181 -7.52 -11.54 -2.38
N LYS A 182 -7.03 -12.69 -2.87
CA LYS A 182 -7.43 -14.01 -2.35
C LYS A 182 -6.86 -14.22 -0.94
N GLU A 183 -5.58 -13.96 -0.78
CA GLU A 183 -4.83 -14.11 0.47
C GLU A 183 -5.35 -13.14 1.53
N VAL A 184 -5.62 -11.89 1.15
CA VAL A 184 -6.20 -10.88 2.03
C VAL A 184 -7.59 -11.30 2.52
N LYS A 185 -8.42 -11.90 1.65
CA LYS A 185 -9.74 -12.43 2.05
C LYS A 185 -9.62 -13.57 3.05
N ILE A 186 -8.73 -14.54 2.78
CA ILE A 186 -8.49 -15.68 3.68
C ILE A 186 -8.08 -15.21 5.08
N ILE A 187 -7.13 -14.27 5.16
CA ILE A 187 -6.65 -13.73 6.45
C ILE A 187 -7.76 -12.93 7.14
N LYS A 188 -8.54 -12.14 6.38
CA LYS A 188 -9.67 -11.39 6.93
C LYS A 188 -10.72 -12.34 7.53
N ASP A 189 -11.08 -13.40 6.82
CA ASP A 189 -12.09 -14.36 7.28
C ASP A 189 -11.60 -15.08 8.54
N TYR A 190 -10.32 -15.50 8.56
CA TYR A 190 -9.67 -16.08 9.73
C TYR A 190 -9.71 -15.16 10.96
N LEU A 191 -9.35 -13.88 10.78
CA LEU A 191 -9.37 -12.87 11.85
C LEU A 191 -10.78 -12.54 12.33
N SER A 192 -11.76 -12.55 11.43
CA SER A 192 -13.17 -12.31 11.80
C SER A 192 -13.76 -13.42 12.65
N ASN A 193 -13.26 -14.65 12.51
CA ASN A 193 -13.70 -15.80 13.29
C ASN A 193 -13.07 -15.78 14.70
N ILE A 194 -11.79 -15.44 14.83
CA ILE A 194 -11.13 -15.32 16.14
C ILE A 194 -11.76 -14.23 17.01
N GLY A 195 -12.21 -13.11 16.41
CA GLY A 195 -12.88 -12.03 17.14
C GLY A 195 -14.29 -12.36 17.64
N LYS A 196 -14.87 -13.51 17.27
CA LYS A 196 -16.18 -13.99 17.75
C LYS A 196 -16.09 -15.00 18.88
N GLU A 197 -14.89 -15.54 19.14
CA GLU A 197 -14.67 -16.62 20.12
C GLU A 197 -14.09 -16.11 21.46
N GLY A 198 -13.85 -14.81 21.60
CA GLY A 198 -13.38 -14.17 22.85
C GLY A 198 -14.31 -13.08 23.32
#